data_AF-A0A814IGH2-F1
#
_entry.id   AF-A0A814IGH2-F1
#
_cell.length_a   1.000
_cell.length_b   1.000
_cell.length_c   1.000
_cell.angle_alpha   90.00
_cell.angle_beta   90.00
_cell.angle_gamma   90.00
#
_symmetry.space_group_name_H-M   'P 1'
#
loop_
_entity.id
_entity.type
_entity.pdbx_description
1 polymer ?
#
loop_
_entity_poly.entity_id
_entity_poly.type
_entity_poly.pdbx_seq_one_letter_code
_entity_poly.pdbx_strand_id
1 'polypeptide(L)'
;MIVFTILPIFTLTKRNQTKYQSQKQVDNISFSNELIFEKIIRLHGGSTIIIVYYIADRIRYADIMVNDLYPSITIIFPMMQHNKNIALLPIELNLCQGFNSIRIYNPDDFTPDFDRIVVY
;
A
#
# COMPACT_ATOMS: atom_id res chain seq x y z
N MET A 1 -11.68 -16.09 21.84
CA MET A 1 -10.99 -16.42 20.58
C MET A 1 -9.80 -15.49 20.47
N ILE A 2 -8.58 -16.02 20.55
CA ILE A 2 -7.34 -15.22 20.54
C ILE A 2 -6.89 -15.14 19.09
N VAL A 3 -6.91 -13.95 18.50
CA VAL A 3 -6.44 -13.72 17.12
C VAL A 3 -4.95 -13.39 17.19
N PHE A 4 -4.11 -14.29 16.68
CA PHE A 4 -2.71 -14.01 16.43
C PHE A 4 -2.56 -13.51 14.99
N THR A 5 -2.28 -12.22 14.82
CA THR A 5 -1.89 -11.66 13.52
C THR A 5 -0.38 -11.74 13.41
N ILE A 6 0.13 -12.67 12.61
CA ILE A 6 1.56 -12.73 12.29
C ILE A 6 1.81 -11.66 11.23
N LEU A 7 2.56 -10.62 11.59
CA LEU A 7 3.01 -9.59 10.64
C LEU A 7 4.02 -10.23 9.66
N PRO A 8 3.92 -10.00 8.35
CA PRO A 8 4.98 -10.39 7.42
C PRO A 8 6.26 -9.59 7.72
N ILE A 9 7.37 -10.31 7.94
CA ILE A 9 8.71 -9.74 8.13
C ILE A 9 9.28 -9.42 6.75
N PHE A 10 9.46 -8.13 6.43
CA PHE A 10 10.24 -7.69 5.28
C PHE A 10 11.67 -7.36 5.73
N THR A 11 12.67 -8.04 5.17
CA THR A 11 14.09 -7.70 5.35
C THR A 11 14.56 -6.89 4.14
N LEU A 12 14.97 -5.65 4.38
CA LEU A 12 15.71 -4.85 3.40
C LEU A 12 16.90 -4.22 4.13
N THR A 13 18.12 -4.33 3.60
CA THR A 13 19.34 -3.75 4.20
C THR A 13 19.61 -2.35 3.63
N LYS A 14 19.79 -1.34 4.50
CA LYS A 14 20.82 -0.25 4.49
C LYS A 14 20.37 0.94 5.36
N ARG A 15 21.37 1.60 5.96
CA ARG A 15 21.44 2.38 7.22
C ARG A 15 20.73 3.75 7.23
N ASN A 16 20.24 4.08 8.44
CA ASN A 16 20.06 5.39 9.09
C ASN A 16 18.97 6.34 8.55
N GLN A 17 17.78 6.33 9.19
CA GLN A 17 17.16 7.46 9.91
C GLN A 17 15.68 7.15 10.24
N THR A 18 15.29 7.38 11.49
CA THR A 18 14.02 6.95 12.13
C THR A 18 12.80 7.79 11.72
N LYS A 19 11.85 7.19 11.00
CA LYS A 19 10.44 7.67 10.85
C LYS A 19 9.44 6.61 10.35
N TYR A 20 9.93 5.57 9.68
CA TYR A 20 9.14 4.46 9.14
C TYR A 20 9.11 3.27 10.12
N GLN A 21 8.12 2.38 10.02
CA GLN A 21 8.08 1.19 10.90
C GLN A 21 9.33 0.31 10.72
N SER A 22 9.94 0.32 9.53
CA SER A 22 11.16 -0.42 9.18
C SER A 22 12.35 0.47 8.76
N GLN A 23 12.26 1.80 8.92
CA GLN A 23 13.14 2.80 8.31
C GLN A 23 13.16 2.81 6.76
N LYS A 24 12.14 2.26 6.09
CA LYS A 24 12.10 2.14 4.63
C LYS A 24 10.73 2.52 4.08
N GLN A 25 10.76 3.15 2.90
CA GLN A 25 9.62 3.37 2.04
C GLN A 25 9.93 2.82 0.65
N VAL A 26 8.90 2.57 -0.14
CA VAL A 26 9.00 2.34 -1.59
C VAL A 26 8.59 3.63 -2.28
N ASP A 27 9.52 4.21 -3.04
CA ASP A 27 9.34 5.40 -3.86
C ASP A 27 9.46 5.05 -5.35
N ASN A 28 9.37 6.06 -6.21
CA ASN A 28 9.62 5.94 -7.66
C ASN A 28 8.69 4.96 -8.41
N ILE A 29 7.50 4.70 -7.86
CA ILE A 29 6.43 3.98 -8.54
C ILE A 29 5.75 4.96 -9.51
N SER A 30 5.88 4.67 -10.80
CA SER A 30 5.50 5.58 -11.90
C SER A 30 5.65 4.89 -13.24
N PHE A 31 4.82 5.24 -14.22
CA PHE A 31 4.88 4.80 -15.62
C PHE A 31 4.95 3.28 -15.79
N SER A 32 6.15 2.71 -15.68
CA SER A 32 6.45 1.27 -15.81
C SER A 32 6.84 0.58 -14.50
N ASN A 33 6.99 1.33 -13.40
CA ASN A 33 7.28 0.80 -12.08
C ASN A 33 5.99 0.61 -11.29
N GLU A 34 5.88 -0.54 -10.63
CA GLU A 34 4.73 -0.92 -9.81
C GLU A 34 5.19 -1.47 -8.45
N LEU A 35 4.30 -1.37 -7.47
CA LEU A 35 4.46 -1.99 -6.16
C LEU A 35 3.44 -3.12 -6.01
N ILE A 36 3.92 -4.33 -5.74
CA ILE A 36 3.05 -5.48 -5.51
C ILE A 36 3.22 -5.97 -4.07
N PHE A 37 2.11 -5.99 -3.34
CA PHE A 37 1.98 -6.72 -2.07
C PHE A 37 1.45 -8.11 -2.37
N GLU A 38 2.30 -9.12 -2.22
CA GLU A 38 1.91 -10.52 -2.41
C GLU A 38 1.53 -11.21 -1.10
N LYS A 39 0.80 -12.32 -1.23
CA LYS A 39 0.46 -13.25 -0.14
C LYS A 39 -0.27 -12.57 1.02
N ILE A 40 -1.16 -11.64 0.71
CA ILE A 40 -2.09 -11.07 1.69
C ILE A 40 -3.15 -12.14 2.00
N ILE A 41 -3.15 -12.64 3.24
CA ILE A 41 -4.05 -13.72 3.64
C ILE A 41 -5.34 -13.15 4.24
N ARG A 42 -6.48 -13.63 3.75
CA ARG A 42 -7.79 -13.40 4.36
C ARG A 42 -8.47 -14.73 4.72
N LEU A 43 -9.02 -14.80 5.92
CA LEU A 43 -9.78 -15.97 6.37
C LEU A 43 -11.13 -16.09 5.67
N HIS A 44 -11.73 -14.95 5.32
CA HIS A 44 -13.00 -14.85 4.60
C HIS A 44 -12.86 -13.80 3.50
N GLY A 45 -13.45 -14.08 2.34
CA GLY A 45 -13.51 -13.11 1.25
C GLY A 45 -14.59 -12.05 1.49
N GLY A 46 -14.51 -10.98 0.71
CA GLY A 46 -15.46 -9.88 0.70
C GLY A 46 -14.79 -8.51 0.84
N SER A 47 -15.63 -7.49 1.00
CA SER A 47 -15.20 -6.13 1.25
C SER A 47 -14.34 -6.06 2.51
N THR A 48 -13.17 -5.44 2.38
CA THR A 48 -12.11 -5.39 3.37
C THR A 48 -11.51 -3.99 3.39
N ILE A 49 -11.38 -3.41 4.58
CA ILE A 49 -10.71 -2.12 4.74
C ILE A 49 -9.20 -2.35 4.84
N ILE A 50 -8.46 -1.65 3.98
CA ILE A 50 -7.00 -1.59 4.01
C ILE A 50 -6.60 -0.16 4.31
N ILE A 51 -5.71 0.02 5.28
CA ILE A 51 -5.10 1.31 5.58
C ILE A 51 -3.75 1.37 4.88
N VAL A 52 -3.62 2.30 3.93
CA VAL A 52 -2.36 2.59 3.25
C VAL A 52 -1.64 3.71 3.98
N TYR A 53 -0.37 3.47 4.31
CA TYR A 53 0.52 4.45 4.91
C TYR A 53 1.41 5.03 3.81
N TYR A 54 1.34 6.33 3.59
CA TYR A 54 1.98 6.97 2.43
C TYR A 54 2.53 8.36 2.73
N ILE A 55 3.38 8.89 1.85
CA ILE A 55 3.90 10.26 1.88
C ILE A 55 3.69 10.89 0.50
N ALA A 56 3.07 12.07 0.48
CA ALA A 56 2.85 12.84 -0.75
C ALA A 56 3.06 14.34 -0.50
N ASP A 57 3.89 14.98 -1.33
CA ASP A 57 4.20 16.41 -1.30
C ASP A 57 3.21 17.26 -2.12
N ARG A 58 2.43 16.61 -2.98
CA ARG A 58 1.31 17.14 -3.76
C ARG A 58 0.23 16.08 -3.88
N ILE A 59 -0.95 16.43 -4.39
CA ILE A 59 -1.99 15.43 -4.68
C ILE A 59 -1.43 14.43 -5.69
N ARG A 60 -1.55 13.15 -5.40
CA ARG A 60 -1.10 12.05 -6.28
C ARG A 60 -2.23 11.08 -6.55
N TYR A 61 -2.07 10.30 -7.59
CA TYR A 61 -3.01 9.28 -8.02
C TYR A 61 -2.27 7.94 -8.08
N ALA A 62 -2.98 6.85 -7.78
CA ALA A 62 -2.52 5.52 -8.09
C ALA A 62 -3.70 4.62 -8.43
N ASP A 63 -3.50 3.73 -9.39
CA ASP A 63 -4.39 2.63 -9.70
C ASP A 63 -4.05 1.44 -8.79
N ILE A 64 -5.10 0.87 -8.20
CA ILE A 64 -5.01 -0.31 -7.34
C ILE A 64 -5.72 -1.47 -8.04
N MET A 65 -5.02 -2.59 -8.18
CA MET A 65 -5.53 -3.82 -8.78
C MET A 65 -5.38 -4.98 -7.80
N VAL A 66 -6.47 -5.71 -7.57
CA VAL A 66 -6.50 -6.87 -6.67
C VAL A 66 -6.50 -8.13 -7.51
N ASN A 67 -5.61 -9.07 -7.21
CA ASN A 67 -5.53 -10.38 -7.87
C ASN A 67 -5.45 -10.30 -9.40
N ASP A 68 -4.80 -9.26 -9.93
CA ASP A 68 -4.69 -8.96 -11.35
C ASP A 68 -6.05 -8.88 -12.09
N LEU A 69 -7.11 -8.50 -11.37
CA LEU A 69 -8.47 -8.35 -11.90
C LEU A 69 -8.72 -6.93 -12.42
N TYR A 70 -9.28 -6.86 -13.63
CA TYR A 70 -9.74 -5.61 -14.23
C TYR A 70 -11.23 -5.35 -13.97
N PRO A 71 -11.67 -4.08 -13.89
CA PRO A 71 -10.85 -2.87 -13.93
C PRO A 71 -10.11 -2.60 -12.60
N SER A 72 -8.99 -1.88 -12.66
CA SER A 72 -8.36 -1.30 -11.47
C SER A 72 -9.19 -0.13 -10.93
N ILE A 73 -8.92 0.26 -9.68
CA ILE A 73 -9.56 1.39 -9.01
C ILE A 73 -8.55 2.51 -8.87
N THR A 74 -8.83 3.69 -9.43
CA THR A 74 -7.99 4.88 -9.23
C THR A 74 -8.29 5.52 -7.87
N ILE A 75 -7.25 5.70 -7.07
CA ILE A 75 -7.31 6.30 -5.74
C ILE A 75 -6.58 7.64 -5.74
N ILE A 76 -7.21 8.64 -5.12
CA ILE A 76 -6.64 9.96 -4.91
C ILE A 76 -5.96 9.98 -3.53
N PHE A 77 -4.69 10.36 -3.51
CA PHE A 77 -3.89 10.53 -2.30
C PHE A 77 -3.72 12.03 -2.02
N PRO A 78 -4.39 12.57 -0.99
CA PRO A 78 -4.23 13.95 -0.59
C PRO A 78 -2.78 14.29 -0.22
N MET A 79 -2.36 15.52 -0.52
CA MET A 79 -1.08 16.03 -0.05
C MET A 79 -1.06 16.18 1.47
N MET A 80 0.12 15.98 2.07
CA MET A 80 0.37 16.38 3.45
C MET A 80 1.17 17.68 3.46
N GLN A 81 0.81 18.60 4.36
CA GLN A 81 1.57 19.85 4.52
C GLN A 81 3.06 19.56 4.72
N HIS A 82 3.89 20.32 4.00
CA HIS A 82 5.35 20.29 3.94
C HIS A 82 5.99 19.65 5.19
N ASN A 83 6.32 18.37 5.07
CA ASN A 83 7.21 17.54 5.89
C ASN A 83 6.97 16.08 5.46
N LYS A 84 7.99 15.23 5.48
CA LYS A 84 7.91 13.79 5.12
C LYS A 84 7.07 12.99 6.15
N ASN A 85 5.87 13.44 6.49
CA ASN A 85 4.97 12.82 7.46
C ASN A 85 4.19 11.71 6.79
N ILE A 86 4.09 10.57 7.46
CA ILE A 86 3.31 9.44 6.98
C ILE A 86 1.83 9.74 7.23
N ALA A 87 1.05 9.76 6.16
CA ALA A 87 -0.41 9.82 6.16
C ALA A 87 -1.02 8.42 6.15
N LEU A 88 -2.30 8.34 6.51
CA LEU A 88 -3.09 7.11 6.51
C LEU A 88 -4.30 7.32 5.62
N LEU A 89 -4.52 6.44 4.65
CA LEU A 89 -5.70 6.43 3.80
C LEU A 89 -6.41 5.07 3.90
N PRO A 90 -7.62 5.00 4.50
CA PRO A 90 -8.44 3.80 4.43
C PRO A 90 -9.02 3.65 3.02
N ILE A 91 -8.92 2.44 2.45
CA ILE A 91 -9.41 2.06 1.13
C ILE A 91 -10.19 0.76 1.30
N GLU A 92 -11.40 0.71 0.74
CA GLU A 92 -12.20 -0.50 0.72
C GLU A 92 -11.88 -1.31 -0.55
N LEU A 93 -11.42 -2.54 -0.38
CA LEU A 93 -11.12 -3.46 -1.48
C LEU A 93 -11.83 -4.81 -1.27
N ASN A 94 -12.24 -5.44 -2.35
CA ASN A 94 -12.77 -6.81 -2.31
C ASN A 94 -11.62 -7.81 -2.38
N LEU A 95 -11.38 -8.55 -1.29
CA LEU A 95 -10.38 -9.62 -1.25
C LEU A 95 -11.06 -10.99 -1.31
N CYS A 96 -10.43 -11.97 -1.95
CA CYS A 96 -10.86 -13.36 -1.91
C CYS A 96 -10.47 -14.02 -0.59
N GLN A 97 -11.15 -15.11 -0.23
CA GLN A 97 -10.65 -16.00 0.82
C GLN A 97 -9.33 -16.63 0.38
N GLY A 98 -8.36 -16.70 1.29
CA GLY A 98 -7.02 -17.22 1.01
C GLY A 98 -6.02 -16.12 0.66
N PHE A 99 -5.09 -16.42 -0.25
CA PHE A 99 -4.05 -15.50 -0.67
C PHE A 99 -4.57 -14.48 -1.69
N ASN A 100 -4.13 -13.24 -1.54
CA ASN A 100 -4.41 -12.15 -2.45
C ASN A 100 -3.11 -11.42 -2.82
N SER A 101 -3.11 -10.78 -3.98
CA SER A 101 -2.13 -9.76 -4.37
C SER A 101 -2.81 -8.40 -4.51
N ILE A 102 -2.09 -7.34 -4.16
CA ILE A 102 -2.49 -5.96 -4.42
C ILE A 102 -1.35 -5.29 -5.16
N ARG A 103 -1.62 -4.89 -6.39
CA ARG A 103 -0.72 -4.13 -7.25
C ARG A 103 -1.12 -2.66 -7.20
N ILE A 104 -0.14 -1.78 -7.00
CA ILE A 104 -0.28 -0.33 -7.01
C ILE A 104 0.64 0.22 -8.09
N TYR A 105 0.09 1.00 -9.01
CA TYR A 105 0.82 1.57 -10.13
C TYR A 105 0.17 2.89 -10.58
N ASN A 106 0.83 3.62 -11.45
CA ASN A 106 0.22 4.74 -12.14
C ASN A 106 0.90 4.87 -13.51
N PRO A 107 0.17 4.65 -14.62
CA PRO A 107 0.76 4.68 -15.95
C PRO A 107 1.15 6.09 -16.42
N ASP A 108 0.59 7.14 -15.80
CA ASP A 108 0.64 8.51 -16.31
C ASP A 108 1.48 9.49 -15.46
N ASP A 109 1.74 9.18 -14.18
CA ASP A 109 2.56 10.00 -13.27
C ASP A 109 3.15 9.15 -12.13
N PHE A 110 3.96 9.78 -11.27
CA PHE A 110 4.40 9.21 -10.01
C PHE A 110 3.24 9.10 -9.01
N THR A 111 3.18 7.96 -8.31
CA THR A 111 2.33 7.77 -7.13
C THR A 111 2.94 8.49 -5.92
N PRO A 112 2.29 8.46 -4.74
CA PRO A 112 2.98 8.73 -3.48
C PRO A 112 4.12 7.72 -3.22
N ASP A 113 4.94 8.05 -2.22
CA ASP A 113 5.81 7.06 -1.59
C ASP A 113 4.98 6.23 -0.59
N PHE A 114 5.21 4.93 -0.52
CA PHE A 114 4.47 4.03 0.37
C PHE A 114 5.37 3.48 1.48
N ASP A 115 4.86 3.50 2.72
CA ASP A 115 5.52 2.89 3.88
C ASP A 115 5.05 1.45 4.09
N ARG A 116 3.73 1.26 4.25
CA ARG A 116 3.12 -0.05 4.54
C ARG A 116 1.62 -0.06 4.24
N ILE A 117 1.04 -1.26 4.26
CA ILE A 117 -0.41 -1.45 4.33
C ILE A 117 -0.79 -2.23 5.59
N VAL A 118 -1.97 -1.98 6.13
CA VAL A 118 -2.58 -2.76 7.21
C VAL A 118 -3.96 -3.22 6.74
N VAL A 119 -4.21 -4.52 6.83
CA VAL A 119 -5.46 -5.16 6.38
C VAL A 119 -6.28 -5.55 7.61
N TYR A 120 -7.57 -5.19 7.63
CA TYR A 120 -8.49 -5.44 8.75
C TYR A 120 -9.49 -6.55 8.43
#